data_AF-A0A2R4K1V7-F1
#
_entry.id   AF-A0A2R4K1V7-F1
#
_cell.length_a   1.000
_cell.length_b   1.000
_cell.length_c   1.000
_cell.angle_alpha   90.00
_cell.angle_beta   90.00
_cell.angle_gamma   90.00
#
_symmetry.space_group_name_H-M   'P 1'
#
loop_
_entity.id
_entity.type
_entity.pdbx_description
1 polymer ?
#
loop_
_entity_poly.entity_id
_entity_poly.type
_entity_poly.pdbx_seq_one_letter_code
_entity_poly.pdbx_strand_id
1 'polypeptide(L)'
;MTTTLPIDAHVHLDIHPTHPSAVTAALTGTQAHIAHLSLEAADWTVVADNVLVLVRIDHEEPYWAQDAAKHLTAEGITAEITPRLQEAMDEEWTWANYPMPWCTRSEIREVSNEAQKIHDDIRHGQLLIHAHAHDGHTTVAVGTYLGRNGKSVYLHGEDHLRQVADTFDSPAQALLAFEKVHAADMRPGPAPLTDTERAAAEARTPLALTAAKPEPARPEPETVAAYLADAGNHDALLDTFLTAHGEWEKWRTWSDETTHAIHESQTLRIERIHEAHPRETAWTVAAYETPVSDRMWHLTATGTAPAPILQALLNHLADGDGWDTALGSPVDEKTVTAATRPLADAGWKHTVDGRWLRWTNASQDAGVQFDAFAAQQPNSPLATWTIWAGPTIDQPTWTIHASPYTPAPMIADLAEELAHGTGTRQFSPSVQRQPPRLTATAPAIATTVARPQANRSR
;
A
#
# COMPACT_ATOMS: atom_id res chain seq x y z
N MET A 1 19.19 -54.36 16.20
CA MET A 1 19.21 -52.90 16.40
C MET A 1 19.30 -52.28 15.03
N THR A 2 18.16 -51.90 14.46
CA THR A 2 18.08 -51.21 13.17
C THR A 2 18.42 -49.75 13.44
N THR A 3 19.63 -49.33 13.10
CA THR A 3 20.01 -47.93 13.08
C THR A 3 19.24 -47.26 11.95
N THR A 4 18.17 -46.55 12.30
CA THR A 4 17.48 -45.65 11.37
C THR A 4 18.51 -44.66 10.86
N LEU A 5 18.71 -44.60 9.54
CA LEU A 5 19.56 -43.57 8.94
C LEU A 5 18.94 -42.20 9.28
N PRO A 6 19.72 -41.22 9.74
CA PRO A 6 19.21 -39.89 10.04
C PRO A 6 18.61 -39.27 8.77
N ILE A 7 17.46 -38.61 8.92
CA ILE A 7 16.79 -37.91 7.83
C ILE A 7 17.66 -36.70 7.46
N ASP A 8 18.00 -36.57 6.18
CA ASP A 8 18.76 -35.42 5.66
C ASP A 8 17.83 -34.22 5.44
N ALA A 9 17.28 -33.70 6.53
CA ALA A 9 16.44 -32.53 6.59
C ALA A 9 16.83 -31.66 7.80
N HIS A 10 17.00 -30.38 7.54
CA HIS A 10 17.32 -29.38 8.56
C HIS A 10 16.31 -28.24 8.48
N VAL A 11 15.75 -27.87 9.63
CA VAL A 11 14.79 -26.78 9.77
C VAL A 11 15.40 -25.71 10.66
N HIS A 12 15.51 -24.49 10.16
CA HIS A 12 15.95 -23.34 10.92
C HIS A 12 14.74 -22.45 11.23
N LEU A 13 14.40 -22.32 12.52
CA LEU A 13 13.28 -21.55 13.03
C LEU A 13 13.74 -20.20 13.55
N ASP A 14 13.17 -19.11 13.03
CA ASP A 14 13.52 -17.74 13.42
C ASP A 14 12.30 -16.81 13.42
N ILE A 15 12.38 -15.68 14.12
CA ILE A 15 11.34 -14.64 14.07
C ILE A 15 11.29 -14.03 12.66
N HIS A 16 10.07 -13.81 12.15
CA HIS A 16 9.86 -13.20 10.85
C HIS A 16 10.49 -11.79 10.78
N PRO A 17 11.21 -11.44 9.70
CA PRO A 17 12.01 -10.21 9.64
C PRO A 17 11.19 -8.92 9.73
N THR A 18 9.96 -8.92 9.22
CA THR A 18 9.07 -7.74 9.17
C THR A 18 7.84 -7.85 10.06
N HIS A 19 7.56 -9.03 10.63
CA HIS A 19 6.33 -9.27 11.41
C HIS A 19 6.73 -9.95 12.73
N PRO A 20 7.00 -9.17 13.79
CA PRO A 20 7.67 -9.69 14.98
C PRO A 20 6.91 -10.79 15.74
N SER A 21 5.60 -10.94 15.50
CA SER A 21 4.79 -12.03 16.05
C SER A 21 4.91 -13.34 15.26
N ALA A 22 5.29 -13.31 13.98
CA ALA A 22 5.34 -14.48 13.13
C ALA A 22 6.68 -15.23 13.26
N VAL A 23 6.67 -16.53 12.97
CA VAL A 23 7.87 -17.39 12.94
C VAL A 23 8.08 -17.95 11.54
N THR A 24 9.31 -17.94 11.06
CA THR A 24 9.73 -18.52 9.78
C THR A 24 10.44 -19.84 9.99
N ALA A 25 10.24 -20.78 9.07
CA ALA A 25 10.95 -22.04 8.98
C ALA A 25 11.66 -22.12 7.64
N ALA A 26 13.00 -22.11 7.64
CA ALA A 26 13.81 -22.31 6.46
C ALA A 26 14.33 -23.76 6.41
N LEU A 27 14.04 -24.47 5.32
CA LEU A 27 14.30 -25.89 5.18
C LEU A 27 15.48 -26.13 4.24
N THR A 28 16.38 -27.04 4.62
CA THR A 28 17.52 -27.48 3.81
C THR A 28 17.72 -28.99 3.91
N GLY A 29 18.55 -29.56 3.04
CA GLY A 29 18.82 -31.00 2.95
C GLY A 29 18.10 -31.69 1.79
N THR A 30 18.57 -32.88 1.40
CA THR A 30 18.00 -33.63 0.26
C THR A 30 16.62 -34.22 0.54
N GLN A 31 16.25 -34.32 1.82
CA GLN A 31 14.96 -34.82 2.30
C GLN A 31 14.11 -33.72 2.96
N ALA A 32 14.38 -32.44 2.65
CA ALA A 32 13.62 -31.28 3.18
C ALA A 32 12.09 -31.39 2.99
N HIS A 33 11.63 -32.06 1.94
CA HIS A 33 10.21 -32.31 1.70
C HIS A 33 9.49 -33.07 2.83
N ILE A 34 10.20 -33.86 3.64
CA ILE A 34 9.62 -34.56 4.79
C ILE A 34 9.25 -33.53 5.88
N ALA A 35 10.19 -32.65 6.23
CA ALA A 35 9.95 -31.56 7.17
C ALA A 35 8.88 -30.60 6.66
N HIS A 36 8.85 -30.34 5.35
CA HIS A 36 7.84 -29.49 4.71
C HIS A 36 6.42 -30.03 4.96
N LEU A 37 6.19 -31.32 4.69
CA LEU A 37 4.88 -31.95 4.91
C LEU A 37 4.49 -31.97 6.39
N SER A 38 5.44 -32.24 7.30
CA SER A 38 5.18 -32.21 8.74
C SER A 38 4.80 -30.80 9.22
N LEU A 39 5.43 -29.75 8.69
CA LEU A 39 5.12 -28.36 9.04
C LEU A 39 3.77 -27.90 8.44
N GLU A 40 3.46 -28.22 7.18
CA GLU A 40 2.13 -27.92 6.61
C GLU A 40 1.01 -28.62 7.38
N ALA A 41 1.23 -29.84 7.85
CA ALA A 41 0.28 -30.57 8.70
C ALA A 41 0.12 -29.93 10.10
N ALA A 42 1.06 -29.08 10.51
CA ALA A 42 1.01 -28.26 11.72
C ALA A 42 0.59 -26.81 11.43
N ASP A 43 -0.15 -26.60 10.33
CA ASP A 43 -0.73 -25.31 9.91
C ASP A 43 0.30 -24.21 9.56
N TRP A 44 1.54 -24.60 9.24
CA TRP A 44 2.50 -23.67 8.64
C TRP A 44 2.14 -23.38 7.19
N THR A 45 2.26 -22.12 6.78
CA THR A 45 1.93 -21.67 5.42
C THR A 45 3.18 -21.55 4.57
N VAL A 46 3.18 -22.15 3.38
CA VAL A 46 4.28 -22.00 2.40
C VAL A 46 4.31 -20.58 1.85
N VAL A 47 5.45 -19.91 1.96
CA VAL A 47 5.64 -18.52 1.51
C VAL A 47 6.73 -18.38 0.45
N ALA A 48 7.64 -19.34 0.35
CA ALA A 48 8.61 -19.47 -0.73
C ALA A 48 9.13 -20.91 -0.84
N ASP A 49 9.99 -21.18 -1.83
CA ASP A 49 10.66 -22.48 -1.96
C ASP A 49 11.43 -22.81 -0.68
N ASN A 50 11.04 -23.92 -0.02
CA ASN A 50 11.61 -24.38 1.24
C ASN A 50 11.50 -23.36 2.39
N VAL A 51 10.56 -22.41 2.33
CA VAL A 51 10.26 -21.53 3.46
C VAL A 51 8.79 -21.52 3.78
N LEU A 52 8.50 -21.78 5.05
CA LEU A 52 7.16 -21.71 5.61
C LEU A 52 7.12 -20.64 6.71
N VAL A 53 5.92 -20.16 7.00
CA VAL A 53 5.65 -19.23 8.08
C VAL A 53 4.54 -19.76 8.98
N LEU A 54 4.74 -19.64 10.29
CA LEU A 54 3.72 -19.80 11.30
C LEU A 54 3.26 -18.41 11.72
N VAL A 55 1.96 -18.17 11.57
CA VAL A 55 1.32 -16.92 11.90
C VAL A 55 -0.04 -17.22 12.48
N ARG A 56 -0.36 -16.57 13.60
CA ARG A 56 -1.58 -16.85 14.37
C ARG A 56 -2.18 -15.54 14.89
N ILE A 57 -3.50 -15.55 15.08
CA ILE A 57 -4.26 -14.44 15.66
C ILE A 57 -4.26 -14.48 17.20
N ASP A 58 -3.69 -15.54 17.79
CA ASP A 58 -3.51 -15.66 19.25
C ASP A 58 -2.14 -15.24 19.76
N HIS A 59 -1.24 -14.87 18.85
CA HIS A 59 0.14 -14.51 19.14
C HIS A 59 0.96 -15.59 19.89
N GLU A 60 0.52 -16.85 19.90
CA GLU A 60 1.23 -17.96 20.55
C GLU A 60 2.21 -18.67 19.60
N GLU A 61 2.65 -18.03 18.51
CA GLU A 61 3.59 -18.62 17.55
C GLU A 61 4.88 -19.17 18.19
N PRO A 62 5.52 -18.52 19.19
CA PRO A 62 6.70 -19.10 19.84
C PRO A 62 6.42 -20.46 20.51
N TYR A 63 5.25 -20.60 21.17
CA TYR A 63 4.86 -21.85 21.80
C TYR A 63 4.64 -22.96 20.76
N TRP A 64 3.89 -22.66 19.70
CA TRP A 64 3.60 -23.62 18.63
C TRP A 64 4.82 -23.95 17.78
N ALA A 65 5.74 -23.00 17.60
CA ALA A 65 7.04 -23.27 16.96
C ALA A 65 7.91 -24.21 17.81
N GLN A 66 7.88 -24.06 19.14
CA GLN A 66 8.60 -24.95 20.05
C GLN A 66 8.00 -26.36 20.01
N ASP A 67 6.68 -26.46 19.95
CA ASP A 67 5.99 -27.74 19.81
C ASP A 67 6.31 -28.42 18.46
N ALA A 68 6.28 -27.67 17.36
CA ALA A 68 6.69 -28.16 16.04
C ALA A 68 8.15 -28.65 16.03
N ALA A 69 9.09 -27.91 16.66
CA ALA A 69 10.48 -28.32 16.78
C ALA A 69 10.65 -29.64 17.55
N LYS A 70 9.88 -29.85 18.63
CA LYS A 70 9.87 -31.11 19.39
C LYS A 70 9.39 -32.28 18.53
N HIS A 71 8.32 -32.10 17.76
CA HIS A 71 7.80 -33.11 16.85
C HIS A 71 8.79 -33.45 15.74
N LEU A 72 9.38 -32.46 15.06
CA LEU A 72 10.42 -32.66 14.05
C LEU A 72 11.62 -33.44 14.61
N THR A 73 12.09 -33.07 15.80
CA THR A 73 13.21 -33.75 16.46
C THR A 73 12.87 -35.21 16.80
N ALA A 74 11.62 -35.48 17.23
CA ALA A 74 11.16 -36.84 17.50
C ALA A 74 11.09 -37.72 16.24
N GLU A 75 10.88 -37.11 15.07
CA GLU A 75 10.92 -37.75 13.75
C GLU A 75 12.36 -37.96 13.22
N GLY A 76 13.37 -37.44 13.93
CA GLY A 76 14.78 -37.53 13.52
C GLY A 76 15.21 -36.44 12.54
N ILE A 77 14.44 -35.36 12.41
CA ILE A 77 14.77 -34.16 11.64
C ILE A 77 15.52 -33.18 12.55
N THR A 78 16.57 -32.53 12.03
CA THR A 78 17.30 -31.53 12.82
C THR A 78 16.53 -30.21 12.82
N ALA A 79 16.12 -29.73 13.99
CA ALA A 79 15.50 -28.41 14.15
C ALA A 79 16.44 -27.49 14.96
N GLU A 80 16.78 -26.34 14.40
CA GLU A 80 17.56 -25.28 15.04
C GLU A 80 16.64 -24.09 15.34
N ILE A 81 16.71 -23.57 16.56
CA ILE A 81 15.94 -22.42 17.03
C ILE A 81 16.95 -21.29 17.26
N THR A 82 16.73 -20.12 16.65
CA THR A 82 17.62 -18.98 16.85
C THR A 82 17.59 -18.46 18.29
N PRO A 83 18.66 -17.82 18.79
CA PRO A 83 18.66 -17.21 20.11
C PRO A 83 17.50 -16.21 20.32
N ARG A 84 17.18 -15.43 19.28
CA ARG A 84 16.08 -14.46 19.33
C ARG A 84 14.72 -15.14 19.48
N LEU A 85 14.48 -16.23 18.75
CA LEU A 85 13.24 -16.99 18.89
C LEU A 85 13.20 -17.74 20.24
N GLN A 86 14.34 -18.24 20.71
CA GLN A 86 14.45 -18.87 22.02
C GLN A 86 14.11 -17.89 23.16
N GLU A 87 14.58 -16.64 23.08
CA GLU A 87 14.20 -15.58 24.03
C GLU A 87 12.69 -15.35 24.03
N ALA A 88 12.04 -15.30 22.87
CA ALA A 88 10.59 -15.16 22.76
C ALA A 88 9.81 -16.39 23.29
N MET A 89 10.38 -17.60 23.17
CA MET A 89 9.79 -18.81 23.76
C MET A 89 9.87 -18.81 25.29
N ASP A 90 10.98 -18.28 25.82
CA ASP A 90 11.23 -18.19 27.27
C ASP A 90 10.54 -16.99 27.91
N GLU A 91 10.08 -16.02 27.11
CA GLU A 91 9.32 -14.88 27.58
C GLU A 91 8.01 -15.32 28.25
N GLU A 92 7.86 -14.91 29.51
CA GLU A 92 6.64 -15.13 30.26
C GLU A 92 5.65 -14.02 29.91
N TRP A 93 4.88 -14.24 28.83
CA TRP A 93 3.80 -13.34 28.49
C TRP A 93 2.75 -13.37 29.62
N THR A 94 2.62 -12.25 30.31
CA THR A 94 1.47 -12.01 31.17
C THR A 94 0.35 -11.47 30.29
N TRP A 95 -0.71 -12.25 30.07
CA TRP A 95 -1.96 -11.71 29.54
C TRP A 95 -2.65 -10.86 30.62
N ALA A 96 -2.00 -9.77 31.02
CA ALA A 96 -2.41 -8.93 32.13
C ALA A 96 -3.85 -8.40 32.00
N ASN A 97 -4.41 -8.45 30.79
CA ASN A 97 -5.76 -8.03 30.44
C ASN A 97 -6.62 -9.14 29.80
N TYR A 98 -6.28 -10.43 29.96
CA TYR A 98 -7.18 -11.50 29.49
C TYR A 98 -8.52 -11.41 30.24
N PRO A 99 -9.67 -11.42 29.56
CA PRO A 99 -10.97 -11.25 30.20
C PRO A 99 -11.33 -12.39 31.17
N MET A 100 -10.55 -13.48 31.19
CA MET A 100 -10.69 -14.62 32.09
C MET A 100 -9.44 -14.77 32.99
N PRO A 101 -9.24 -13.89 33.99
CA PRO A 101 -8.07 -13.93 34.87
C PRO A 101 -8.01 -15.19 35.77
N TRP A 102 -9.07 -16.01 35.78
CA TRP A 102 -9.13 -17.28 36.49
C TRP A 102 -8.65 -18.48 35.66
N CYS A 103 -8.40 -18.31 34.35
CA CYS A 103 -7.87 -19.37 33.51
C CYS A 103 -6.37 -19.54 33.71
N THR A 104 -5.91 -20.79 33.71
CA THR A 104 -4.49 -21.12 33.63
C THR A 104 -3.94 -20.83 32.22
N ARG A 105 -2.62 -20.71 32.10
CA ARG A 105 -1.94 -20.54 30.79
C ARG A 105 -2.29 -21.64 29.77
N SER A 106 -2.46 -22.88 30.24
CA SER A 106 -2.86 -23.99 29.36
C SER A 106 -4.29 -23.80 28.85
N GLU A 107 -5.22 -23.43 29.73
CA GLU A 107 -6.62 -23.19 29.35
C GLU A 107 -6.75 -21.98 28.42
N ILE A 108 -5.96 -20.91 28.63
CA ILE A 108 -5.91 -19.76 27.71
C ILE A 108 -5.44 -20.20 26.33
N ARG A 109 -4.39 -21.01 26.23
CA ARG A 109 -3.90 -21.56 24.97
C ARG A 109 -4.92 -22.43 24.27
N GLU A 110 -5.65 -23.25 25.01
CA GLU A 110 -6.72 -24.08 24.46
C GLU A 110 -7.82 -23.22 23.85
N VAL A 111 -8.33 -22.23 24.59
CA VAL A 111 -9.37 -21.31 24.08
C VAL A 111 -8.88 -20.54 22.87
N SER A 112 -7.66 -19.99 22.94
CA SER A 112 -7.08 -19.20 21.85
C SER A 112 -6.81 -20.05 20.61
N ASN A 113 -6.45 -21.33 20.79
CA ASN A 113 -6.28 -22.27 19.70
C ASN A 113 -7.61 -22.63 19.02
N GLU A 114 -8.71 -22.75 19.77
CA GLU A 114 -10.02 -22.92 19.17
C GLU A 114 -10.45 -21.67 18.37
N ALA A 115 -10.13 -20.47 18.87
CA ALA A 115 -10.35 -19.23 18.13
C ALA A 115 -9.54 -19.18 16.83
N GLN A 116 -8.26 -19.61 16.88
CA GLN A 116 -7.41 -19.75 15.70
C GLN A 116 -8.01 -20.71 14.67
N LYS A 117 -8.51 -21.88 15.08
CA LYS A 117 -9.15 -22.84 14.17
C LYS A 117 -10.36 -22.24 13.48
N ILE A 118 -11.22 -21.51 14.20
CA ILE A 118 -12.37 -20.82 13.60
C ILE A 118 -11.88 -19.80 12.56
N HIS A 119 -10.83 -19.04 12.86
CA HIS A 119 -10.24 -18.11 11.90
C HIS A 119 -9.72 -18.83 10.65
N ASP A 120 -9.00 -19.94 10.80
CA ASP A 120 -8.51 -20.73 9.67
C ASP A 120 -9.64 -21.37 8.87
N ASP A 121 -10.72 -21.81 9.50
CA ASP A 121 -11.89 -22.36 8.82
C ASP A 121 -12.58 -21.29 7.96
N ILE A 122 -12.67 -20.04 8.45
CA ILE A 122 -13.17 -18.90 7.66
C ILE A 122 -12.22 -18.62 6.49
N ARG A 123 -10.92 -18.52 6.78
CA ARG A 123 -9.88 -18.22 5.78
C ARG A 123 -9.82 -19.24 4.65
N HIS A 124 -9.93 -20.52 4.97
CA HIS A 124 -9.92 -21.62 4.01
C HIS A 124 -11.29 -21.87 3.35
N GLY A 125 -12.32 -21.08 3.68
CA GLY A 125 -13.67 -21.22 3.15
C GLY A 125 -14.39 -22.48 3.64
N GLN A 126 -13.92 -23.10 4.72
CA GLN A 126 -14.60 -24.22 5.38
C GLN A 126 -15.80 -23.74 6.20
N LEU A 127 -15.73 -22.53 6.74
CA LEU A 127 -16.82 -21.82 7.42
C LEU A 127 -17.24 -20.60 6.61
N LEU A 128 -18.45 -20.64 6.02
CA LEU A 128 -19.02 -19.51 5.30
C LEU A 128 -19.76 -18.59 6.27
N ILE A 129 -19.32 -17.34 6.42
CA ILE A 129 -20.04 -16.34 7.21
C ILE A 129 -21.15 -15.70 6.37
N HIS A 130 -22.40 -15.79 6.86
CA HIS A 130 -23.58 -15.23 6.19
C HIS A 130 -23.81 -13.78 6.57
N ALA A 131 -23.62 -13.46 7.85
CA ALA A 131 -23.81 -12.12 8.39
C ALA A 131 -22.99 -11.91 9.66
N HIS A 132 -22.72 -10.65 9.97
CA HIS A 132 -22.12 -10.19 11.22
C HIS A 132 -22.86 -8.98 11.77
N ALA A 133 -22.63 -8.67 13.04
CA ALA A 133 -23.11 -7.48 13.72
C ALA A 133 -22.12 -7.11 14.84
N HIS A 134 -22.33 -5.95 15.45
CA HIS A 134 -21.61 -5.53 16.66
C HIS A 134 -22.61 -5.48 17.81
N ASP A 135 -22.39 -6.26 18.88
CA ASP A 135 -23.37 -6.40 19.98
C ASP A 135 -23.28 -5.29 21.05
N GLY A 136 -22.40 -4.31 20.82
CA GLY A 136 -22.08 -3.22 21.75
C GLY A 136 -20.78 -3.44 22.52
N HIS A 137 -20.24 -4.67 22.49
CA HIS A 137 -18.98 -5.02 23.13
C HIS A 137 -17.98 -5.66 22.16
N THR A 138 -18.44 -6.58 21.31
CA THR A 138 -17.60 -7.33 20.36
C THR A 138 -18.34 -7.60 19.05
N THR A 139 -17.60 -7.99 18.02
CA THR A 139 -18.20 -8.59 16.83
C THR A 139 -18.85 -9.94 17.15
N VAL A 140 -20.05 -10.12 16.61
CA VAL A 140 -20.79 -11.38 16.57
C VAL A 140 -21.09 -11.74 15.13
N ALA A 141 -21.12 -13.03 14.81
CA ALA A 141 -21.36 -13.48 13.45
C ALA A 141 -22.18 -14.76 13.38
N VAL A 142 -22.80 -15.01 12.24
CA VAL A 142 -23.49 -16.27 11.95
C VAL A 142 -22.95 -16.87 10.65
N GLY A 143 -22.58 -18.14 10.71
CA GLY A 143 -21.98 -18.85 9.59
C GLY A 143 -22.41 -20.31 9.49
N THR A 144 -22.03 -20.98 8.41
CA THR A 144 -22.26 -22.42 8.22
C THR A 144 -21.02 -23.11 7.70
N TYR A 145 -20.65 -24.23 8.34
CA TYR A 145 -19.58 -25.09 7.86
C TYR A 145 -19.99 -25.81 6.56
N LEU A 146 -19.13 -25.85 5.54
CA LEU A 146 -19.45 -26.36 4.20
C LEU A 146 -19.29 -27.90 4.03
N GLY A 147 -19.15 -28.65 5.12
CA GLY A 147 -19.05 -30.12 5.11
C GLY A 147 -20.40 -30.85 4.98
N ARG A 148 -20.37 -32.19 4.77
CA ARG A 148 -21.58 -33.04 4.57
C ARG A 148 -22.66 -32.93 5.66
N ASN A 149 -22.29 -32.51 6.87
CA ASN A 149 -23.18 -32.30 8.01
C ASN A 149 -23.03 -30.88 8.60
N GLY A 150 -22.75 -29.90 7.73
CA GLY A 150 -22.46 -28.52 8.10
C GLY A 150 -23.45 -27.92 9.08
N LYS A 151 -23.04 -27.76 10.35
CA LYS A 151 -23.82 -27.00 11.33
C LYS A 151 -23.67 -25.52 11.05
N SER A 152 -24.74 -24.80 11.32
CA SER A 152 -24.67 -23.34 11.36
C SER A 152 -24.31 -22.91 12.78
N VAL A 153 -23.49 -21.88 12.92
CA VAL A 153 -22.92 -21.47 14.20
C VAL A 153 -23.15 -19.98 14.42
N TYR A 154 -23.39 -19.63 15.69
CA TYR A 154 -23.31 -18.27 16.19
C TYR A 154 -21.92 -18.09 16.80
N LEU A 155 -21.18 -17.11 16.31
CA LEU A 155 -19.85 -16.74 16.77
C LEU A 155 -19.94 -15.50 17.65
N HIS A 156 -19.16 -15.48 18.71
CA HIS A 156 -19.01 -14.34 19.61
C HIS A 156 -17.53 -14.06 19.85
N GLY A 157 -17.15 -12.79 19.85
CA GLY A 157 -15.78 -12.36 20.12
C GLY A 157 -14.93 -12.21 18.86
N GLU A 158 -13.78 -11.59 19.08
CA GLU A 158 -12.79 -11.22 18.06
C GLU A 158 -11.44 -11.86 18.39
N ASP A 159 -10.60 -12.00 17.38
CA ASP A 159 -9.25 -12.55 17.51
C ASP A 159 -9.21 -13.83 18.36
N HIS A 160 -8.30 -13.89 19.32
CA HIS A 160 -8.10 -15.02 20.23
C HIS A 160 -9.27 -15.29 21.19
N LEU A 161 -10.31 -14.45 21.19
CA LEU A 161 -11.53 -14.61 22.00
C LEU A 161 -12.72 -15.11 21.19
N ARG A 162 -12.55 -15.35 19.89
CA ARG A 162 -13.62 -15.84 19.02
C ARG A 162 -14.01 -17.26 19.40
N GLN A 163 -15.29 -17.46 19.67
CA GLN A 163 -15.84 -18.76 20.08
C GLN A 163 -17.21 -19.04 19.46
N VAL A 164 -17.56 -20.32 19.36
CA VAL A 164 -18.92 -20.76 19.02
C VAL A 164 -19.80 -20.64 20.27
N ALA A 165 -20.73 -19.70 20.26
CA ALA A 165 -21.66 -19.48 21.36
C ALA A 165 -22.99 -20.24 21.18
N ASP A 166 -23.38 -20.59 19.95
CA ASP A 166 -24.54 -21.45 19.69
C ASP A 166 -24.41 -22.20 18.36
N THR A 167 -25.20 -23.27 18.18
CA THR A 167 -25.22 -24.10 16.98
C THR A 167 -26.65 -24.42 16.52
N PHE A 168 -26.84 -24.51 15.21
CA PHE A 168 -28.14 -24.72 14.57
C PHE A 168 -28.06 -25.79 13.49
N ASP A 169 -29.18 -26.46 13.27
CA ASP A 169 -29.29 -27.52 12.27
C ASP A 169 -29.39 -26.99 10.83
N SER A 170 -29.67 -25.70 10.64
CA SER A 170 -29.78 -25.09 9.31
C SER A 170 -29.39 -23.61 9.28
N PRO A 171 -28.91 -23.09 8.13
CA PRO A 171 -28.60 -21.67 7.97
C PRO A 171 -29.81 -20.77 8.20
N ALA A 172 -31.00 -21.21 7.78
CA ALA A 172 -32.24 -20.44 7.96
C ALA A 172 -32.60 -20.25 9.44
N GLN A 173 -32.45 -21.29 10.27
CA GLN A 173 -32.66 -21.17 11.71
C GLN A 173 -31.65 -20.24 12.36
N ALA A 174 -30.37 -20.36 11.98
CA ALA A 174 -29.31 -19.52 12.51
C ALA A 174 -29.51 -18.04 12.15
N LEU A 175 -29.84 -17.74 10.90
CA LEU A 175 -30.11 -16.37 10.43
C LEU A 175 -31.34 -15.76 11.13
N LEU A 176 -32.42 -16.52 11.28
CA LEU A 176 -33.61 -16.04 12.00
C LEU A 176 -33.30 -15.75 13.49
N ALA A 177 -32.50 -16.60 14.13
CA ALA A 177 -32.06 -16.37 15.51
C ALA A 177 -31.17 -15.14 15.62
N PHE A 178 -30.24 -14.96 14.67
CA PHE A 178 -29.32 -13.83 14.61
C PHE A 178 -30.04 -12.50 14.36
N GLU A 179 -30.92 -12.45 13.35
CA GLU A 179 -31.71 -11.26 12.99
C GLU A 179 -32.61 -10.81 14.16
N LYS A 180 -33.22 -11.76 14.89
CA LYS A 180 -34.07 -11.43 16.04
C LYS A 180 -33.36 -10.60 17.11
N VAL A 181 -32.05 -10.79 17.28
CA VAL A 181 -31.25 -10.09 18.29
C VAL A 181 -30.54 -8.87 17.70
N HIS A 182 -30.06 -8.96 16.45
CA HIS A 182 -29.10 -8.02 15.88
C HIS A 182 -29.59 -7.25 14.65
N ALA A 183 -30.90 -7.29 14.33
CA ALA A 183 -31.44 -6.71 13.09
C ALA A 183 -31.01 -5.26 12.79
N ALA A 184 -30.79 -4.43 13.81
CA ALA A 184 -30.40 -3.03 13.63
C ALA A 184 -28.98 -2.85 13.08
N ASP A 185 -28.05 -3.73 13.48
CA ASP A 185 -26.62 -3.62 13.20
C ASP A 185 -26.11 -4.75 12.28
N MET A 186 -27.01 -5.65 11.87
CA MET A 186 -26.70 -6.80 11.02
C MET A 186 -26.26 -6.37 9.61
N ARG A 187 -25.11 -6.90 9.18
CA ARG A 187 -24.53 -6.72 7.85
C ARG A 187 -24.28 -8.08 7.21
N PRO A 188 -24.49 -8.24 5.90
CA PRO A 188 -24.18 -9.49 5.21
C PRO A 188 -22.66 -9.73 5.13
N GLY A 189 -22.27 -11.00 5.11
CA GLY A 189 -20.87 -11.43 4.95
C GLY A 189 -20.05 -11.38 6.26
N PRO A 190 -18.73 -11.67 6.17
CA PRO A 190 -17.82 -11.61 7.31
C PRO A 190 -17.63 -10.16 7.80
N ALA A 191 -17.26 -10.02 9.07
CA ALA A 191 -16.85 -8.73 9.61
C ALA A 191 -15.54 -8.25 8.96
N PRO A 192 -15.26 -6.93 8.96
CA PRO A 192 -13.95 -6.41 8.58
C PRO A 192 -12.83 -7.08 9.41
N LEU A 193 -11.68 -7.31 8.77
CA LEU A 193 -10.51 -7.87 9.46
C LEU A 193 -10.05 -6.93 10.57
N THR A 194 -9.80 -7.50 11.75
CA THR A 194 -9.10 -6.81 12.83
C THR A 194 -7.65 -6.51 12.42
N ASP A 195 -6.97 -5.64 13.16
CA ASP A 195 -5.55 -5.36 12.91
C ASP A 195 -4.69 -6.62 13.09
N THR A 196 -5.04 -7.48 14.06
CA THR A 196 -4.42 -8.79 14.28
C THR A 196 -4.60 -9.71 13.07
N GLU A 197 -5.83 -9.83 12.55
CA GLU A 197 -6.12 -10.67 11.39
C GLU A 197 -5.45 -10.13 10.12
N ARG A 198 -5.38 -8.80 9.98
CA ARG A 198 -4.69 -8.14 8.87
C ARG A 198 -3.18 -8.37 8.92
N ALA A 199 -2.54 -8.15 10.07
CA ALA A 199 -1.13 -8.45 10.27
C ALA A 199 -0.84 -9.93 9.99
N ALA A 200 -1.75 -10.83 10.40
CA ALA A 200 -1.63 -12.25 10.12
C ALA A 200 -1.76 -12.59 8.63
N ALA A 201 -2.59 -11.87 7.87
CA ALA A 201 -2.69 -12.01 6.43
C ALA A 201 -1.44 -11.48 5.71
N GLU A 202 -0.92 -10.32 6.13
CA GLU A 202 0.28 -9.70 5.59
C GLU A 202 1.50 -10.61 5.75
N ALA A 203 1.70 -11.19 6.94
CA ALA A 203 2.82 -12.09 7.22
C ALA A 203 2.77 -13.42 6.43
N ARG A 204 1.60 -13.81 5.91
CA ARG A 204 1.44 -14.97 5.02
C ARG A 204 1.60 -14.61 3.54
N THR A 205 1.73 -13.34 3.20
CA THR A 205 2.02 -12.92 1.83
C THR A 205 3.33 -13.57 1.39
N PRO A 206 3.39 -14.22 0.22
CA PRO A 206 4.59 -14.89 -0.25
C PRO A 206 5.80 -13.97 -0.07
N LEU A 207 6.70 -14.37 0.82
CA LEU A 207 7.97 -13.71 0.96
C LEU A 207 8.62 -13.80 -0.42
N ALA A 208 8.84 -12.66 -1.05
CA ALA A 208 9.83 -12.55 -2.10
C ALA A 208 11.19 -12.78 -1.46
N LEU A 209 11.48 -14.02 -1.08
CA LEU A 209 12.79 -14.48 -0.71
C LEU A 209 13.60 -14.45 -1.98
N THR A 210 14.25 -13.30 -2.19
CA THR A 210 15.58 -13.27 -2.77
C THR A 210 16.41 -14.30 -2.01
N ALA A 211 16.44 -15.53 -2.54
CA ALA A 211 17.45 -16.50 -2.17
C ALA A 211 18.79 -15.77 -2.22
N ALA A 212 19.50 -15.74 -1.10
CA ALA A 212 20.86 -15.24 -1.01
C ALA A 212 21.80 -16.14 -1.82
N LYS A 213 21.69 -16.09 -3.15
CA LYS A 213 22.87 -15.98 -4.00
C LYS A 213 23.57 -14.71 -3.53
N PRO A 214 24.92 -14.66 -3.38
CA PRO A 214 25.58 -13.40 -3.06
C PRO A 214 25.02 -12.34 -4.01
N GLU A 215 24.24 -11.43 -3.46
CA GLU A 215 23.62 -10.36 -4.23
C GLU A 215 24.81 -9.62 -4.84
N PRO A 216 24.91 -9.52 -6.18
CA PRO A 216 25.83 -8.56 -6.73
C PRO A 216 25.39 -7.23 -6.11
N ALA A 217 26.27 -6.63 -5.31
CA ALA A 217 25.98 -5.50 -4.42
C ALA A 217 24.83 -4.67 -4.98
N ARG A 218 23.69 -4.68 -4.28
CA ARG A 218 22.54 -3.84 -4.60
C ARG A 218 23.12 -2.45 -4.88
N PRO A 219 22.98 -1.90 -6.11
CA PRO A 219 23.62 -0.63 -6.42
C PRO A 219 23.15 0.36 -5.35
N GLU A 220 24.11 0.93 -4.63
CA GLU A 220 23.81 1.89 -3.58
C GLU A 220 22.85 2.94 -4.17
N PRO A 221 21.76 3.29 -3.47
CA PRO A 221 20.85 4.32 -3.92
C PRO A 221 21.67 5.56 -4.32
N GLU A 222 21.53 6.00 -5.56
CA GLU A 222 22.28 7.15 -6.03
C GLU A 222 21.62 8.41 -5.46
N THR A 223 22.40 9.24 -4.78
CA THR A 223 21.97 10.60 -4.43
C THR A 223 21.97 11.44 -5.69
N VAL A 224 20.79 11.82 -6.15
CA VAL A 224 20.57 12.66 -7.33
C VAL A 224 19.90 13.97 -6.91
N ALA A 225 19.85 14.94 -7.82
CA ALA A 225 19.04 16.13 -7.61
C ALA A 225 17.56 15.73 -7.43
N ALA A 226 16.81 16.43 -6.59
CA ALA A 226 15.44 16.09 -6.21
C ALA A 226 14.52 15.89 -7.43
N TYR A 227 14.68 16.69 -8.48
CA TYR A 227 13.87 16.59 -9.70
C TYR A 227 14.12 15.30 -10.53
N LEU A 228 15.23 14.59 -10.28
CA LEU A 228 15.58 13.30 -10.90
C LEU A 228 15.32 12.10 -9.99
N ALA A 229 14.99 12.34 -8.72
CA ALA A 229 14.76 11.31 -7.72
C ALA A 229 13.51 10.48 -8.08
N ASP A 230 13.40 9.30 -7.47
CA ASP A 230 12.25 8.45 -7.67
C ASP A 230 10.99 9.05 -7.02
N ALA A 231 9.82 8.70 -7.56
CA ALA A 231 8.52 9.05 -6.98
C ALA A 231 8.36 8.51 -5.55
N GLY A 232 9.03 7.40 -5.23
CA GLY A 232 8.91 6.75 -3.93
C GLY A 232 7.50 6.20 -3.69
N ASN A 233 7.16 5.97 -2.41
CA ASN A 233 5.82 5.53 -2.03
C ASN A 233 5.00 6.76 -1.58
N HIS A 234 4.20 7.30 -2.50
CA HIS A 234 3.32 8.45 -2.25
C HIS A 234 2.30 8.23 -1.13
N ASP A 235 1.85 6.99 -0.94
CA ASP A 235 0.83 6.68 0.07
C ASP A 235 1.47 6.63 1.46
N ALA A 236 2.67 6.04 1.56
CA ALA A 236 3.46 6.11 2.79
C ALA A 236 3.86 7.55 3.14
N LEU A 237 4.17 8.38 2.13
CA LEU A 237 4.46 9.81 2.31
C LEU A 237 3.25 10.55 2.92
N LEU A 238 2.05 10.33 2.35
CA LEU A 238 0.82 10.93 2.87
C LEU A 238 0.49 10.40 4.27
N ASP A 239 0.60 9.09 4.50
CA ASP A 239 0.29 8.49 5.80
C ASP A 239 1.27 8.97 6.89
N THR A 240 2.55 9.16 6.56
CA THR A 240 3.54 9.74 7.48
C THR A 240 3.17 11.17 7.84
N PHE A 241 2.77 11.97 6.85
CA PHE A 241 2.28 13.34 7.09
C PHE A 241 1.06 13.33 8.03
N LEU A 242 0.02 12.53 7.73
CA LEU A 242 -1.19 12.49 8.55
C LEU A 242 -0.93 11.97 9.97
N THR A 243 0.04 11.07 10.14
CA THR A 243 0.44 10.58 11.46
C THR A 243 1.14 11.66 12.29
N ALA A 244 1.92 12.53 11.63
CA ALA A 244 2.63 13.62 12.30
C ALA A 244 1.75 14.84 12.58
N HIS A 245 0.67 15.02 11.81
CA HIS A 245 -0.15 16.22 11.75
C HIS A 245 -1.61 15.93 12.13
N GLY A 246 -1.88 15.89 13.44
CA GLY A 246 -3.19 15.51 13.99
C GLY A 246 -4.34 16.49 13.71
N GLU A 247 -4.02 17.67 13.17
CA GLU A 247 -4.96 18.65 12.64
C GLU A 247 -5.56 18.25 11.27
N TRP A 248 -5.11 17.13 10.68
CA TRP A 248 -5.65 16.58 9.44
C TRP A 248 -6.43 15.31 9.68
N GLU A 249 -7.62 15.25 9.10
CA GLU A 249 -8.49 14.07 9.15
C GLU A 249 -8.47 13.32 7.81
N LYS A 250 -8.21 12.01 7.89
CA LYS A 250 -8.19 11.10 6.74
C LYS A 250 -9.59 10.57 6.44
N TRP A 251 -10.04 10.77 5.21
CA TRP A 251 -11.31 10.27 4.69
C TRP A 251 -11.07 9.44 3.43
N ARG A 252 -11.50 8.17 3.44
CA ARG A 252 -11.48 7.32 2.24
C ARG A 252 -12.85 7.22 1.59
N THR A 253 -12.84 7.18 0.27
CA THR A 253 -14.04 6.86 -0.52
C THR A 253 -14.29 5.35 -0.50
N TRP A 254 -15.53 4.93 -0.76
CA TRP A 254 -15.92 3.51 -0.71
C TRP A 254 -15.09 2.59 -1.62
N SER A 255 -14.54 3.09 -2.72
CA SER A 255 -13.70 2.29 -3.63
C SER A 255 -12.24 2.18 -3.19
N ASP A 256 -11.81 2.87 -2.13
CA ASP A 256 -10.43 2.98 -1.66
C ASP A 256 -9.42 3.49 -2.71
N GLU A 257 -9.89 3.90 -3.89
CA GLU A 257 -9.07 4.44 -4.99
C GLU A 257 -8.59 5.87 -4.72
N THR A 258 -9.26 6.58 -3.81
CA THR A 258 -8.94 7.98 -3.46
C THR A 258 -8.99 8.21 -1.96
N THR A 259 -7.89 8.75 -1.43
CA THR A 259 -7.80 9.28 -0.07
C THR A 259 -7.96 10.81 -0.12
N HIS A 260 -8.82 11.33 0.75
CA HIS A 260 -8.93 12.75 1.06
C HIS A 260 -8.33 13.00 2.44
N ALA A 261 -7.48 14.01 2.57
CA ALA A 261 -7.10 14.55 3.86
C ALA A 261 -7.67 15.97 3.97
N ILE A 262 -8.39 16.24 5.06
CA ILE A 262 -9.06 17.51 5.28
C ILE A 262 -8.47 18.12 6.56
N HIS A 263 -7.95 19.34 6.45
CA HIS A 263 -7.47 20.09 7.61
C HIS A 263 -8.64 20.48 8.52
N GLU A 264 -8.44 20.61 9.83
CA GLU A 264 -9.48 20.88 10.84
C GLU A 264 -10.30 22.15 10.54
N SER A 265 -9.68 23.14 9.89
CA SER A 265 -10.34 24.35 9.39
C SER A 265 -11.46 24.12 8.36
N GLN A 266 -11.47 22.92 7.74
CA GLN A 266 -12.28 22.55 6.58
C GLN A 266 -12.07 23.42 5.33
N THR A 267 -11.03 24.27 5.32
CA THR A 267 -10.69 25.16 4.21
C THR A 267 -9.46 24.70 3.44
N LEU A 268 -8.85 23.58 3.80
CA LEU A 268 -7.70 23.00 3.10
C LEU A 268 -7.89 21.48 2.96
N ARG A 269 -7.65 20.97 1.75
CA ARG A 269 -7.84 19.57 1.40
C ARG A 269 -6.74 19.06 0.49
N ILE A 270 -6.27 17.85 0.77
CA ILE A 270 -5.44 17.04 -0.10
C ILE A 270 -6.30 15.88 -0.62
N GLU A 271 -6.16 15.58 -1.90
CA GLU A 271 -6.76 14.43 -2.56
C GLU A 271 -5.65 13.64 -3.24
N ARG A 272 -5.62 12.33 -3.00
CA ARG A 272 -4.63 11.39 -3.50
C ARG A 272 -5.34 10.24 -4.20
N ILE A 273 -5.09 10.07 -5.49
CA ILE A 273 -5.60 8.96 -6.30
C ILE A 273 -4.53 7.87 -6.38
N HIS A 274 -4.74 6.74 -5.71
CA HIS A 274 -3.72 5.72 -5.48
C HIS A 274 -3.18 5.11 -6.79
N GLU A 275 -4.09 4.73 -7.69
CA GLU A 275 -3.80 4.02 -8.96
C GLU A 275 -3.89 4.93 -10.20
N ALA A 276 -3.61 6.23 -10.05
CA ALA A 276 -3.59 7.15 -11.19
C ALA A 276 -2.54 6.74 -12.22
N HIS A 277 -2.87 6.85 -13.51
CA HIS A 277 -1.88 6.61 -14.55
C HIS A 277 -0.67 7.56 -14.35
N PRO A 278 0.59 7.14 -14.59
CA PRO A 278 1.79 7.92 -14.26
C PRO A 278 1.81 9.38 -14.75
N ARG A 279 1.12 9.66 -15.86
CA ARG A 279 1.03 10.99 -16.49
C ARG A 279 -0.24 11.77 -16.13
N GLU A 280 -1.16 11.14 -15.41
CA GLU A 280 -2.41 11.76 -14.97
C GLU A 280 -2.22 12.38 -13.58
N THR A 281 -3.12 13.29 -13.23
CA THR A 281 -3.16 13.91 -11.92
C THR A 281 -3.41 12.84 -10.87
N ALA A 282 -2.49 12.76 -9.93
CA ALA A 282 -2.50 11.77 -8.86
C ALA A 282 -2.60 12.44 -7.48
N TRP A 283 -2.28 13.73 -7.41
CA TRP A 283 -2.45 14.59 -6.24
C TRP A 283 -3.20 15.85 -6.62
N THR A 284 -4.15 16.26 -5.78
CA THR A 284 -4.76 17.58 -5.82
C THR A 284 -4.73 18.19 -4.42
N VAL A 285 -4.12 19.35 -4.27
CA VAL A 285 -4.20 20.18 -3.06
C VAL A 285 -5.06 21.39 -3.38
N ALA A 286 -6.02 21.70 -2.53
CA ALA A 286 -6.94 22.79 -2.74
C ALA A 286 -7.26 23.50 -1.42
N ALA A 287 -7.30 24.83 -1.49
CA ALA A 287 -7.81 25.64 -0.40
C ALA A 287 -9.07 26.41 -0.80
N TYR A 288 -9.84 26.79 0.20
CA TYR A 288 -11.14 27.44 0.10
C TYR A 288 -11.16 28.65 1.04
N GLU A 289 -11.91 29.68 0.69
CA GLU A 289 -12.07 30.84 1.59
C GLU A 289 -12.90 30.50 2.83
N THR A 290 -13.91 29.65 2.66
CA THR A 290 -14.72 29.08 3.74
C THR A 290 -15.05 27.62 3.38
N PRO A 291 -15.52 26.79 4.32
CA PRO A 291 -15.84 25.38 4.05
C PRO A 291 -16.92 25.18 2.96
N VAL A 292 -17.65 26.23 2.58
CA VAL A 292 -18.71 26.21 1.57
C VAL A 292 -18.45 27.17 0.40
N SER A 293 -17.31 27.87 0.39
CA SER A 293 -16.93 28.78 -0.71
C SER A 293 -16.42 28.01 -1.92
N ASP A 294 -16.38 28.69 -3.06
CA ASP A 294 -15.63 28.20 -4.21
C ASP A 294 -14.13 28.06 -3.86
N ARG A 295 -13.46 27.18 -4.60
CA ARG A 295 -12.04 26.90 -4.45
C ARG A 295 -11.20 28.16 -4.71
N MET A 296 -10.43 28.58 -3.72
CA MET A 296 -9.57 29.76 -3.77
C MET A 296 -8.35 29.51 -4.66
N TRP A 297 -7.64 28.43 -4.38
CA TRP A 297 -6.49 27.99 -5.17
C TRP A 297 -6.40 26.48 -5.18
N HIS A 298 -5.69 25.96 -6.18
CA HIS A 298 -5.34 24.55 -6.24
C HIS A 298 -3.98 24.32 -6.88
N LEU A 299 -3.42 23.16 -6.56
CA LEU A 299 -2.21 22.62 -7.11
C LEU A 299 -2.44 21.14 -7.41
N THR A 300 -1.96 20.65 -8.55
CA THR A 300 -2.06 19.24 -8.92
C THR A 300 -0.69 18.68 -9.27
N ALA A 301 -0.41 17.43 -8.91
CA ALA A 301 0.83 16.74 -9.28
C ALA A 301 0.55 15.38 -9.94
N THR A 302 1.43 14.97 -10.85
CA THR A 302 1.39 13.65 -11.50
C THR A 302 1.83 12.52 -10.56
N GLY A 303 1.46 11.28 -10.86
CA GLY A 303 1.83 10.10 -10.06
C GLY A 303 3.32 9.77 -10.02
N THR A 304 4.12 10.43 -10.86
CA THR A 304 5.59 10.30 -10.94
C THR A 304 6.35 11.48 -10.32
N ALA A 305 5.67 12.42 -9.67
CA ALA A 305 6.34 13.54 -8.99
C ALA A 305 7.31 12.98 -7.92
N PRO A 306 8.59 13.41 -7.87
CA PRO A 306 9.57 12.85 -6.95
C PRO A 306 9.20 13.04 -5.48
N ALA A 307 9.53 12.05 -4.65
CA ALA A 307 9.21 12.08 -3.22
C ALA A 307 9.70 13.35 -2.49
N PRO A 308 10.95 13.86 -2.71
CA PRO A 308 11.41 15.08 -2.04
C PRO A 308 10.58 16.31 -2.39
N ILE A 309 10.13 16.43 -3.64
CA ILE A 309 9.31 17.55 -4.10
C ILE A 309 7.93 17.53 -3.45
N LEU A 310 7.31 16.34 -3.35
CA LEU A 310 6.03 16.19 -2.64
C LEU A 310 6.20 16.38 -1.13
N GLN A 311 7.34 15.98 -0.55
CA GLN A 311 7.64 16.23 0.85
C GLN A 311 7.74 17.73 1.13
N ALA A 312 8.41 18.50 0.26
CA ALA A 312 8.48 19.96 0.39
C ALA A 312 7.09 20.60 0.34
N LEU A 313 6.20 20.11 -0.54
CA LEU A 313 4.79 20.54 -0.56
C LEU A 313 4.10 20.27 0.77
N LEU A 314 4.20 19.05 1.29
CA LEU A 314 3.53 18.65 2.53
C LEU A 314 4.08 19.41 3.75
N ASN A 315 5.39 19.61 3.83
CA ASN A 315 6.02 20.42 4.88
C ASN A 315 5.48 21.85 4.88
N HIS A 316 5.34 22.46 3.70
CA HIS A 316 4.75 23.79 3.59
C HIS A 316 3.30 23.86 4.09
N LEU A 317 2.50 22.81 3.84
CA LEU A 317 1.13 22.75 4.33
C LEU A 317 1.06 22.58 5.86
N ALA A 318 2.02 21.85 6.44
CA ALA A 318 2.14 21.63 7.88
C ALA A 318 2.53 22.89 8.66
N ASP A 319 3.38 23.75 8.10
CA ASP A 319 3.87 24.94 8.80
C ASP A 319 2.77 25.97 9.09
N GLY A 320 1.57 25.82 8.48
CA GLY A 320 0.41 26.67 8.74
C GLY A 320 0.53 28.10 8.20
N ASP A 321 1.72 28.50 7.76
CA ASP A 321 2.03 29.83 7.29
C ASP A 321 1.62 30.03 5.82
N GLY A 322 0.65 30.93 5.59
CA GLY A 322 0.45 31.56 4.28
C GLY A 322 -0.55 30.91 3.32
N TRP A 323 -1.17 29.79 3.65
CA TRP A 323 -2.30 29.28 2.86
C TRP A 323 -3.64 29.99 3.16
N ASP A 324 -3.76 30.63 4.33
CA ASP A 324 -4.92 31.41 4.79
C ASP A 324 -4.90 32.87 4.27
N THR A 325 -4.15 33.13 3.20
CA THR A 325 -4.06 34.48 2.62
C THR A 325 -5.41 34.84 2.01
N ALA A 326 -6.16 35.71 2.71
CA ALA A 326 -7.41 36.29 2.21
C ALA A 326 -7.28 36.70 0.73
N LEU A 327 -8.30 36.44 -0.10
CA LEU A 327 -8.36 36.80 -1.52
C LEU A 327 -7.85 38.23 -1.73
N GLY A 328 -6.58 38.35 -2.14
CA GLY A 328 -5.84 39.57 -1.80
C GLY A 328 -4.62 39.87 -2.65
N SER A 329 -4.68 39.53 -3.94
CA SER A 329 -4.10 40.22 -5.11
C SER A 329 -3.66 39.18 -6.14
N PRO A 330 -3.97 39.38 -7.44
CA PRO A 330 -3.40 38.55 -8.51
C PRO A 330 -1.87 38.50 -8.42
N VAL A 331 -1.26 37.42 -8.91
CA VAL A 331 0.20 37.31 -9.00
C VAL A 331 0.76 38.54 -9.73
N ASP A 332 1.50 39.36 -8.99
CA ASP A 332 2.22 40.52 -9.53
C ASP A 332 3.71 40.17 -9.75
N GLU A 333 4.46 41.10 -10.32
CA GLU A 333 5.88 40.91 -10.61
C GLU A 333 6.71 40.62 -9.34
N LYS A 334 6.33 41.19 -8.20
CA LYS A 334 7.01 40.95 -6.91
C LYS A 334 6.77 39.52 -6.44
N THR A 335 5.54 39.02 -6.57
CA THR A 335 5.16 37.63 -6.29
C THR A 335 5.93 36.67 -7.19
N VAL A 336 6.02 36.93 -8.51
CA VAL A 336 6.80 36.10 -9.43
C VAL A 336 8.27 36.08 -9.06
N THR A 337 8.84 37.24 -8.74
CA THR A 337 10.24 37.38 -8.33
C THR A 337 10.53 36.64 -7.04
N ALA A 338 9.62 36.70 -6.06
CA ALA A 338 9.76 35.97 -4.79
C ALA A 338 9.69 34.45 -5.00
N ALA A 339 8.69 33.98 -5.74
CA ALA A 339 8.48 32.57 -6.04
C ALA A 339 9.62 31.91 -6.82
N THR A 340 10.36 32.69 -7.62
CA THR A 340 11.42 32.17 -8.52
C THR A 340 12.83 32.57 -8.10
N ARG A 341 12.97 33.29 -6.98
CA ARG A 341 14.28 33.68 -6.43
C ARG A 341 15.22 32.48 -6.23
N PRO A 342 14.78 31.35 -5.65
CA PRO A 342 15.63 30.16 -5.52
C PRO A 342 16.28 29.71 -6.84
N LEU A 343 15.52 29.76 -7.94
CA LEU A 343 16.03 29.37 -9.27
C LEU A 343 17.08 30.36 -9.77
N ALA A 344 16.84 31.66 -9.57
CA ALA A 344 17.79 32.70 -9.95
C ALA A 344 19.10 32.60 -9.14
N ASP A 345 18.98 32.33 -7.84
CA ASP A 345 20.13 32.15 -6.93
C ASP A 345 20.92 30.88 -7.29
N ALA A 346 20.24 29.82 -7.75
CA ALA A 346 20.84 28.62 -8.33
C ALA A 346 21.47 28.83 -9.73
N GLY A 347 21.37 30.03 -10.30
CA GLY A 347 21.93 30.36 -11.62
C GLY A 347 21.13 29.80 -12.79
N TRP A 348 19.85 29.47 -12.61
CA TRP A 348 19.00 28.97 -13.68
C TRP A 348 18.72 30.08 -14.69
N LYS A 349 18.62 29.70 -15.97
CA LYS A 349 18.41 30.67 -17.05
C LYS A 349 16.94 31.06 -17.11
N HIS A 350 16.70 32.35 -17.00
CA HIS A 350 15.40 32.97 -17.23
C HIS A 350 15.24 33.38 -18.69
N THR A 351 14.11 33.02 -19.29
CA THR A 351 13.72 33.38 -20.66
C THR A 351 12.27 33.88 -20.67
N VAL A 352 11.98 34.82 -21.55
CA VAL A 352 10.63 35.36 -21.76
C VAL A 352 10.23 35.02 -23.19
N ASP A 353 9.15 34.25 -23.35
CA ASP A 353 8.59 33.86 -24.65
C ASP A 353 7.10 34.24 -24.69
N GLY A 354 6.82 35.41 -25.27
CA GLY A 354 5.46 35.94 -25.37
C GLY A 354 4.81 36.09 -24.00
N ARG A 355 3.85 35.21 -23.69
CA ARG A 355 3.09 35.21 -22.44
C ARG A 355 3.74 34.39 -21.31
N TRP A 356 4.80 33.64 -21.62
CA TRP A 356 5.44 32.72 -20.69
C TRP A 356 6.77 33.29 -20.18
N LEU A 357 6.97 33.24 -18.87
CA LEU A 357 8.26 33.40 -18.24
C LEU A 357 8.74 32.01 -17.83
N ARG A 358 9.97 31.64 -18.20
CA ARG A 358 10.48 30.30 -17.98
C ARG A 358 11.88 30.32 -17.39
N TRP A 359 12.06 29.59 -16.31
CA TRP A 359 13.35 29.31 -15.66
C TRP A 359 13.72 27.85 -15.95
N THR A 360 14.92 27.62 -16.45
CA THR A 360 15.42 26.27 -16.75
C THR A 360 16.82 26.07 -16.23
N ASN A 361 17.10 24.85 -15.77
CA ASN A 361 18.46 24.46 -15.38
C ASN A 361 19.40 24.43 -16.60
N ALA A 362 20.70 24.20 -16.36
CA ALA A 362 21.70 24.19 -17.42
C ALA A 362 21.46 23.11 -18.50
N SER A 363 20.91 21.96 -18.08
CA SER A 363 20.59 20.82 -18.96
C SER A 363 19.26 20.97 -19.70
N GLN A 364 18.45 21.96 -19.34
CA GLN A 364 17.11 22.21 -19.88
C GLN A 364 16.13 21.04 -19.71
N ASP A 365 16.35 20.18 -18.73
CA ASP A 365 15.53 19.02 -18.41
C ASP A 365 14.69 19.21 -17.13
N ALA A 366 14.79 20.38 -16.49
CA ALA A 366 13.91 20.80 -15.41
C ALA A 366 13.65 22.31 -15.48
N GLY A 367 12.46 22.71 -15.02
CA GLY A 367 12.05 24.10 -15.13
C GLY A 367 10.82 24.48 -14.32
N VAL A 368 10.66 25.80 -14.17
CA VAL A 368 9.42 26.43 -13.74
C VAL A 368 8.98 27.38 -14.84
N GLN A 369 7.70 27.33 -15.19
CA GLN A 369 7.06 28.24 -16.14
C GLN A 369 5.91 28.98 -15.45
N PHE A 370 5.90 30.29 -15.62
CA PHE A 370 4.80 31.17 -15.26
C PHE A 370 4.07 31.63 -16.53
N ASP A 371 2.74 31.52 -16.54
CA ASP A 371 1.88 32.00 -17.62
C ASP A 371 1.15 33.28 -17.20
N ALA A 372 1.65 34.42 -17.70
CA ALA A 372 1.10 35.73 -17.37
C ALA A 372 -0.35 35.92 -17.87
N PHE A 373 -0.77 35.17 -18.89
CA PHE A 373 -2.13 35.21 -19.38
C PHE A 373 -3.08 34.42 -18.47
N ALA A 374 -2.68 33.23 -18.02
CA ALA A 374 -3.45 32.45 -17.06
C ALA A 374 -3.58 33.20 -15.72
N ALA A 375 -2.53 33.91 -15.29
CA ALA A 375 -2.55 34.73 -14.08
C ALA A 375 -3.63 35.83 -14.07
N GLN A 376 -3.98 36.37 -15.25
CA GLN A 376 -5.03 37.39 -15.41
C GLN A 376 -6.44 36.80 -15.61
N GLN A 377 -6.56 35.48 -15.78
CA GLN A 377 -7.82 34.79 -16.00
C GLN A 377 -8.05 33.73 -14.91
N PRO A 378 -8.42 34.14 -13.69
CA PRO A 378 -8.46 33.23 -12.55
C PRO A 378 -9.45 32.08 -12.67
N ASN A 379 -10.48 32.24 -13.50
CA ASN A 379 -11.47 31.19 -13.78
C ASN A 379 -11.11 30.31 -14.99
N SER A 380 -9.92 30.49 -15.57
CA SER A 380 -9.44 29.70 -16.70
C SER A 380 -8.98 28.33 -16.24
N PRO A 381 -9.19 27.26 -17.04
CA PRO A 381 -8.62 25.93 -16.75
C PRO A 381 -7.10 25.86 -16.97
N LEU A 382 -6.46 26.96 -17.41
CA LEU A 382 -5.03 27.01 -17.65
C LEU A 382 -4.25 27.06 -16.33
N ALA A 383 -3.17 26.29 -16.26
CA ALA A 383 -2.21 26.39 -15.17
C ALA A 383 -1.43 27.71 -15.24
N THR A 384 -1.38 28.44 -14.12
CA THR A 384 -0.57 29.66 -14.01
C THR A 384 0.89 29.34 -13.78
N TRP A 385 1.16 28.32 -12.97
CA TRP A 385 2.49 27.81 -12.72
C TRP A 385 2.60 26.38 -13.23
N THR A 386 3.71 26.05 -13.88
CA THR A 386 4.06 24.68 -14.27
C THR A 386 5.48 24.41 -13.82
N ILE A 387 5.63 23.52 -12.85
CA ILE A 387 6.91 22.99 -12.38
C ILE A 387 7.06 21.61 -12.99
N TRP A 388 8.20 21.31 -13.59
CA TRP A 388 8.36 20.09 -14.37
C TRP A 388 9.81 19.60 -14.40
N ALA A 389 9.96 18.31 -14.66
CA ALA A 389 11.21 17.75 -15.18
C ALA A 389 10.94 16.64 -16.20
N GLY A 390 11.88 16.45 -17.11
CA GLY A 390 11.80 15.51 -18.22
C GLY A 390 12.49 16.03 -19.48
N PRO A 391 12.38 15.33 -20.62
CA PRO A 391 13.01 15.75 -21.86
C PRO A 391 12.63 17.15 -22.33
N THR A 392 11.35 17.54 -22.15
CA THR A 392 10.83 18.87 -22.48
C THR A 392 9.59 19.16 -21.63
N ILE A 393 9.19 20.44 -21.52
CA ILE A 393 7.94 20.84 -20.86
C ILE A 393 6.68 20.22 -21.50
N ASP A 394 6.73 19.90 -22.80
CA ASP A 394 5.61 19.27 -23.53
C ASP A 394 5.61 17.75 -23.40
N GLN A 395 6.72 17.16 -22.96
CA GLN A 395 6.87 15.73 -22.68
C GLN A 395 7.54 15.52 -21.32
N PRO A 396 6.92 15.98 -20.23
CA PRO A 396 7.50 15.89 -18.91
C PRO A 396 7.45 14.44 -18.41
N THR A 397 8.44 14.07 -17.60
CA THR A 397 8.41 12.83 -16.82
C THR A 397 7.43 12.97 -15.66
N TRP A 398 7.34 14.17 -15.08
CA TRP A 398 6.38 14.55 -14.06
C TRP A 398 6.09 16.06 -14.12
N THR A 399 4.91 16.47 -13.66
CA THR A 399 4.53 17.88 -13.54
C THR A 399 3.81 18.19 -12.25
N ILE A 400 3.95 19.44 -11.84
CA ILE A 400 3.08 20.11 -10.88
C ILE A 400 2.49 21.35 -11.57
N HIS A 401 1.17 21.47 -11.53
CA HIS A 401 0.45 22.63 -12.02
C HIS A 401 -0.18 23.38 -10.86
N ALA A 402 -0.02 24.71 -10.83
CA ALA A 402 -0.62 25.55 -9.80
C ALA A 402 -1.47 26.67 -10.40
N SER A 403 -2.56 26.96 -9.72
CA SER A 403 -3.51 28.02 -10.07
C SER A 403 -2.94 29.43 -9.76
N PRO A 404 -3.59 30.51 -10.22
CA PRO A 404 -3.08 31.87 -10.01
C PRO A 404 -2.95 32.28 -8.55
N TYR A 405 -3.79 31.77 -7.65
CA TYR A 405 -3.79 32.20 -6.24
C TYR A 405 -3.00 31.25 -5.33
N THR A 406 -2.23 30.30 -5.90
CA THR A 406 -1.36 29.45 -5.11
C THR A 406 -0.31 30.32 -4.38
N PRO A 407 -0.10 30.14 -3.07
CA PRO A 407 0.80 30.99 -2.29
C PRO A 407 2.22 31.04 -2.88
N ALA A 408 2.77 32.25 -3.00
CA ALA A 408 4.12 32.43 -3.52
C ALA A 408 5.21 31.74 -2.68
N PRO A 409 5.12 31.73 -1.32
CA PRO A 409 6.04 30.96 -0.49
C PRO A 409 6.03 29.47 -0.83
N MET A 410 4.85 28.87 -1.08
CA MET A 410 4.74 27.48 -1.54
C MET A 410 5.46 27.23 -2.85
N ILE A 411 5.29 28.13 -3.84
CA ILE A 411 6.02 28.02 -5.11
C ILE A 411 7.53 28.20 -4.90
N ALA A 412 7.94 29.09 -3.99
CA ALA A 412 9.34 29.29 -3.64
C ALA A 412 9.96 28.05 -2.99
N ASP A 413 9.28 27.39 -2.06
CA ASP A 413 9.78 26.18 -1.39
C ASP A 413 9.91 25.01 -2.40
N LEU A 414 8.94 24.89 -3.31
CA LEU A 414 9.05 23.92 -4.41
C LEU A 414 10.18 24.27 -5.37
N ALA A 415 10.42 25.55 -5.65
CA ALA A 415 11.52 26.01 -6.49
C ALA A 415 12.89 25.80 -5.82
N GLU A 416 12.98 25.98 -4.49
CA GLU A 416 14.16 25.69 -3.68
C GLU A 416 14.48 24.20 -3.72
N GLU A 417 13.50 23.34 -3.44
CA GLU A 417 13.69 21.89 -3.50
C GLU A 417 14.03 21.43 -4.94
N LEU A 418 13.43 22.03 -5.96
CA LEU A 418 13.76 21.75 -7.36
C LEU A 418 15.21 22.12 -7.71
N ALA A 419 15.72 23.25 -7.20
CA ALA A 419 17.03 23.77 -7.54
C ALA A 419 18.18 23.15 -6.71
N HIS A 420 17.93 22.91 -5.42
CA HIS A 420 18.95 22.57 -4.44
C HIS A 420 18.70 21.25 -3.73
N GLY A 421 17.47 20.74 -3.78
CA GLY A 421 17.08 19.49 -3.16
C GLY A 421 17.80 18.28 -3.73
N THR A 422 17.88 17.23 -2.92
CA THR A 422 18.45 15.95 -3.31
C THR A 422 17.52 14.82 -2.90
N GLY A 423 17.48 13.76 -3.69
CA GLY A 423 16.73 12.56 -3.37
C GLY A 423 17.47 11.30 -3.80
N THR A 424 16.83 10.17 -3.57
CA THR A 424 17.36 8.86 -3.94
C THR A 424 16.78 8.41 -5.26
N ARG A 425 17.63 7.82 -6.10
CA ARG A 425 17.23 7.10 -7.30
C ARG A 425 17.75 5.66 -7.22
N GLN A 426 16.87 4.70 -7.47
CA GLN A 426 17.24 3.32 -7.65
C GLN A 426 17.67 3.09 -9.10
N PHE A 427 18.87 2.53 -9.29
CA PHE A 427 19.30 2.04 -10.58
C PHE A 427 18.47 0.81 -10.95
N SER A 428 17.36 1.03 -11.67
CA SER A 428 16.80 -0.01 -12.51
C SER A 428 17.62 -0.04 -13.80
N PRO A 429 18.40 -1.10 -14.10
CA PRO A 429 18.93 -1.25 -15.45
C PRO A 429 17.72 -1.27 -16.37
N SER A 430 17.60 -0.24 -17.18
CA SER A 430 16.53 -0.13 -18.16
C SER A 430 16.55 -1.41 -18.99
N VAL A 431 15.58 -2.31 -18.76
CA VAL A 431 15.22 -3.28 -19.78
C VAL A 431 14.78 -2.41 -20.93
N GLN A 432 15.68 -2.21 -21.89
CA GLN A 432 15.32 -1.74 -23.21
C GLN A 432 14.32 -2.77 -23.74
N ARG A 433 13.03 -2.55 -23.47
CA ARG A 433 11.96 -3.13 -24.26
C ARG A 433 12.18 -2.56 -25.65
N GLN A 434 12.91 -3.32 -26.47
CA GLN A 434 12.88 -3.16 -27.90
C GLN A 434 11.40 -3.11 -28.28
N PRO A 435 10.92 -2.04 -28.94
CA PRO A 435 9.58 -2.06 -29.47
C PRO A 435 9.47 -3.28 -30.39
N PRO A 436 8.37 -4.03 -30.35
CA PRO A 436 8.16 -5.09 -31.32
C PRO A 436 8.29 -4.44 -32.71
N ARG A 437 9.28 -4.91 -33.49
CA ARG A 437 9.39 -4.59 -34.91
C ARG A 437 8.11 -5.06 -35.56
N LEU A 438 7.15 -4.15 -35.72
CA LEU A 438 6.04 -4.32 -36.64
C LEU A 438 6.65 -4.27 -38.03
N THR A 439 6.98 -5.45 -38.58
CA THR A 439 7.09 -5.64 -40.02
C THR A 439 5.72 -5.35 -40.62
N ALA A 440 5.52 -4.10 -41.02
CA ALA A 440 4.42 -3.69 -41.86
C ALA A 440 4.62 -4.36 -43.22
N THR A 441 3.98 -5.52 -43.41
CA THR A 441 3.76 -6.08 -44.73
C THR A 441 2.70 -5.21 -45.40
N ALA A 442 3.09 -4.45 -46.41
CA ALA A 442 2.15 -3.63 -47.18
C ALA A 442 1.06 -4.52 -47.82
N PRO A 443 -0.23 -4.14 -47.74
CA PRO A 443 -1.29 -4.89 -48.41
C PRO A 443 -1.13 -4.76 -49.93
N ALA A 444 -1.17 -5.91 -50.60
CA ALA A 444 -1.10 -6.01 -52.05
C ALA A 444 -2.31 -5.29 -52.69
N ILE A 445 -2.03 -4.40 -53.63
CA ILE A 445 -3.02 -3.76 -54.49
C ILE A 445 -3.69 -4.86 -55.33
N ALA A 446 -5.01 -5.02 -55.17
CA ALA A 446 -5.80 -5.91 -56.01
C ALA A 446 -5.92 -5.31 -57.43
N THR A 447 -5.10 -5.79 -58.35
CA THR A 447 -5.22 -5.51 -59.79
C THR A 447 -6.55 -6.05 -60.30
N THR A 448 -7.46 -5.16 -60.67
CA THR A 448 -8.70 -5.48 -61.38
C THR A 448 -8.35 -5.91 -62.79
N VAL A 449 -8.44 -7.21 -63.09
CA VAL A 449 -8.34 -7.73 -64.46
C VAL A 449 -9.75 -7.93 -64.99
N ALA A 450 -10.15 -7.04 -65.92
CA ALA A 450 -11.32 -7.19 -66.75
C ALA A 450 -11.21 -8.49 -67.58
N ARG A 451 -12.26 -9.33 -67.55
CA ARG A 451 -12.35 -10.55 -68.37
C ARG A 451 -13.18 -10.28 -69.63
N PRO A 452 -12.80 -10.79 -70.82
CA PRO A 452 -13.46 -10.43 -72.07
C PRO A 452 -14.76 -11.22 -72.28
N GLN A 453 -15.75 -10.55 -72.86
CA GLN A 453 -16.91 -11.16 -73.51
C GLN A 453 -16.49 -11.90 -74.78
N ALA A 454 -16.92 -13.16 -74.93
CA ALA A 454 -17.16 -13.79 -76.23
C ALA A 454 -18.17 -14.96 -76.13
N ASN A 455 -19.40 -14.65 -76.54
CA ASN A 455 -20.44 -15.45 -77.22
C ASN A 455 -20.32 -16.98 -77.35
N ARG A 456 -21.46 -17.66 -77.12
CA ARG A 456 -22.31 -18.35 -78.14
C ARG A 456 -23.58 -18.92 -77.47
N SER A 457 -24.76 -18.40 -77.80
CA SER A 457 -25.72 -18.90 -78.82
C SER A 457 -26.77 -19.88 -78.27
N ARG A 458 -28.03 -19.42 -78.19
CA ARG A 458 -29.16 -19.98 -78.92
C ARG A 458 -30.25 -18.95 -79.11
#